data_AF-A0A956EY65-F1
#
_entry.id   AF-A0A956EY65-F1
#
_cell.length_a   1.000
_cell.length_b   1.000
_cell.length_c   1.000
_cell.angle_alpha   90.00
_cell.angle_beta   90.00
_cell.angle_gamma   90.00
#
_symmetry.space_group_name_H-M   'P 1'
#
loop_
_entity.id
_entity.type
_entity.pdbx_description
1 polymer ?
#
loop_
_entity_poly.entity_id
_entity_poly.type
_entity_poly.pdbx_seq_one_letter_code
_entity_poly.pdbx_strand_id
1 'polypeptide(L)'
;DKNNKLVWPELHDYLKGKRRFKSDLVPAPILVARCFAAERDAIEALDNQLASLEQQLDEMRQENSGEEGLLAEVIEGEGDKQKVTAKAVKARLKEIGSEPLYADECAVLEAYAELLEQEAHVKKARKTAQEELDKKIDARYPQLTEAEIKTLVVDDKWMAHLSAAVQGELDRVSQTLTGRLRELAERYATPLPQLAEEVETLAARVEEHLKRMGASWK
;
A
#
# COMPACT_ATOMS: atom_id res chain seq x y z
N ASP A 1 0.78 23.16 -13.39
CA ASP A 1 0.00 22.13 -14.09
C ASP A 1 -0.81 22.80 -15.21
N LYS A 2 -1.64 22.07 -15.97
CA LYS A 2 -2.47 22.61 -17.08
C LYS A 2 -3.45 23.74 -16.67
N ASN A 3 -3.53 24.13 -15.40
CA ASN A 3 -4.44 25.15 -14.87
C ASN A 3 -3.73 26.39 -14.28
N ASN A 4 -2.43 26.56 -14.51
CA ASN A 4 -1.64 27.70 -13.99
C ASN A 4 -1.77 27.91 -12.47
N LYS A 5 -2.12 26.86 -11.73
CA LYS A 5 -2.16 26.89 -10.26
C LYS A 5 -0.73 26.78 -9.73
N LEU A 6 -0.38 27.65 -8.79
CA LEU A 6 0.82 27.53 -7.97
C LEU A 6 0.75 26.22 -7.20
N VAL A 7 1.41 25.19 -7.73
CA VAL A 7 1.60 23.91 -7.04
C VAL A 7 2.85 24.06 -6.21
N TRP A 8 2.70 24.09 -4.90
CA TRP A 8 3.83 23.99 -3.99
C TRP A 8 4.52 22.63 -4.20
N PRO A 9 5.82 22.59 -4.53
CA PRO A 9 6.52 21.34 -4.85
C PRO A 9 6.73 20.45 -3.63
N GLU A 10 6.67 21.03 -2.42
CA GLU A 10 6.91 20.33 -1.18
C GLU A 10 5.61 19.97 -0.46
N LEU A 11 5.59 18.78 0.15
CA LEU A 11 4.52 18.38 1.05
C LEU A 11 4.50 19.33 2.27
N HIS A 12 3.29 19.71 2.68
CA HIS A 12 3.07 20.56 3.86
C HIS A 12 3.02 19.70 5.11
N ASP A 13 3.31 20.31 6.25
CA ASP A 13 3.33 19.66 7.56
C ASP A 13 1.95 19.64 8.23
N TYR A 14 1.22 20.75 8.16
CA TYR A 14 -0.13 20.89 8.73
C TYR A 14 -0.91 22.03 8.05
N LEU A 15 -2.22 22.06 8.27
CA LEU A 15 -3.12 23.11 7.79
C LEU A 15 -3.64 24.01 8.91
N LYS A 16 -3.72 25.31 8.62
CA LYS A 16 -4.52 26.25 9.41
C LYS A 16 -5.65 26.77 8.54
N GLY A 17 -6.80 26.10 8.63
CA GLY A 17 -7.90 26.28 7.69
C GLY A 17 -7.48 25.85 6.28
N LYS A 18 -7.36 26.80 5.34
CA LYS A 18 -6.91 26.52 3.97
C LYS A 18 -5.43 26.83 3.74
N ARG A 19 -4.73 27.38 4.74
CA ARG A 19 -3.31 27.75 4.63
C ARG A 19 -2.43 26.57 5.00
N ARG A 20 -1.41 26.33 4.17
CA ARG A 20 -0.41 25.28 4.36
C ARG A 20 0.79 25.84 5.11
N PHE A 21 1.28 25.08 6.09
CA PHE A 21 2.47 25.42 6.86
C PHE A 21 3.50 24.31 6.72
N LYS A 22 4.77 24.70 6.79
CA LYS A 22 5.91 23.81 6.81
C LYS A 22 6.93 24.34 7.80
N SER A 23 7.52 23.44 8.57
CA SER A 23 8.57 23.72 9.54
C SER A 23 9.90 23.17 9.03
N ASP A 24 10.85 24.07 8.77
CA ASP A 24 12.16 23.68 8.23
C ASP A 24 13.01 22.91 9.26
N LEU A 25 12.94 23.34 10.52
CA LEU A 25 13.78 22.81 11.59
C LEU A 25 13.21 21.51 12.17
N VAL A 26 11.95 21.55 12.62
CA VAL A 26 11.24 20.43 13.24
C VAL A 26 10.02 20.07 12.40
N PRO A 27 10.12 19.11 11.46
CA PRO A 27 8.98 18.64 10.67
C PRO A 27 7.84 18.10 11.53
N ALA A 28 6.59 18.26 11.07
CA ALA A 28 5.42 17.78 11.81
C ALA A 28 5.44 16.27 12.11
N PRO A 29 5.87 15.38 11.20
CA PRO A 29 5.92 13.94 11.50
C PRO A 29 6.74 13.61 12.76
N ILE A 30 7.83 14.34 13.00
CA ILE A 30 8.69 14.15 14.17
C ILE A 30 7.99 14.67 15.44
N LEU A 31 7.38 15.85 15.35
CA LEU A 31 6.60 16.41 16.46
C LEU A 31 5.42 15.51 16.84
N VAL A 32 4.71 14.98 15.84
CA VAL A 32 3.57 14.08 16.01
C VAL A 32 4.01 12.77 16.63
N ALA A 33 5.09 12.16 16.14
CA ALA A 33 5.61 10.92 16.70
C ALA A 33 5.96 11.04 18.19
N ARG A 34 6.46 12.21 18.62
CA ARG A 34 6.86 12.43 20.02
C ARG A 34 5.74 12.92 20.92
N CYS A 35 4.87 13.80 20.46
CA CYS A 35 3.89 14.51 21.30
C CYS A 35 2.43 14.09 21.06
N PHE A 36 2.12 13.53 19.89
CA PHE A 36 0.74 13.26 19.46
C PHE A 36 0.60 11.84 18.91
N ALA A 37 1.30 10.88 19.52
CA ALA A 37 1.25 9.48 19.11
C ALA A 37 -0.17 8.92 19.22
N ALA A 38 -0.92 9.24 20.28
CA ALA A 38 -2.30 8.78 20.44
C ALA A 38 -3.22 9.29 19.33
N GLU A 39 -3.08 10.55 18.92
CA GLU A 39 -3.85 11.13 17.82
C GLU A 39 -3.46 10.54 16.47
N ARG A 40 -2.17 10.31 16.24
CA ARG A 40 -1.68 9.61 15.05
C ARG A 40 -2.27 8.20 14.97
N ASP A 41 -2.17 7.44 16.05
CA ASP A 41 -2.63 6.05 16.11
C ASP A 41 -4.15 5.97 15.96
N ALA A 42 -4.90 6.97 16.47
CA ALA A 42 -6.34 7.08 16.25
C ALA A 42 -6.69 7.36 14.78
N ILE A 43 -5.94 8.22 14.09
CA ILE A 43 -6.11 8.46 12.65
C ILE A 43 -5.76 7.20 11.85
N GLU A 44 -4.68 6.51 12.21
CA GLU A 44 -4.28 5.26 11.58
C GLU A 44 -5.35 4.17 11.76
N ALA A 45 -5.96 4.06 12.95
CA ALA A 45 -7.07 3.15 13.18
C ALA A 45 -8.28 3.48 12.29
N LEU A 46 -8.61 4.75 12.10
CA LEU A 46 -9.68 5.18 11.19
C LEU A 46 -9.32 4.89 9.72
N ASP A 47 -8.06 5.08 9.32
CA ASP A 47 -7.60 4.75 7.96
C ASP A 47 -7.67 3.24 7.70
N ASN A 48 -7.31 2.41 8.68
CA ASN A 48 -7.47 0.96 8.59
C ASN A 48 -8.95 0.53 8.50
N GLN A 49 -9.84 1.19 9.26
CA GLN A 49 -11.28 0.96 9.16
C GLN A 49 -11.82 1.35 7.78
N LEU A 50 -11.37 2.48 7.20
CA LEU A 50 -11.74 2.88 5.85
C LEU A 50 -11.30 1.86 4.81
N ALA A 51 -10.05 1.40 4.89
CA ALA A 51 -9.55 0.37 3.98
C ALA A 51 -10.38 -0.92 4.06
N SER A 52 -10.76 -1.34 5.27
CA SER A 52 -11.64 -2.50 5.46
C SER A 52 -13.05 -2.29 4.90
N LEU A 53 -13.64 -1.12 5.08
CA LEU A 53 -14.97 -0.79 4.53
C LEU A 53 -14.94 -0.69 3.00
N GLU A 54 -13.90 -0.09 2.44
CA GLU A 54 -13.67 -0.02 0.99
C GLU A 54 -13.53 -1.42 0.40
N GLN A 55 -12.80 -2.32 1.08
CA GLN A 55 -12.70 -3.72 0.66
C GLN A 55 -14.07 -4.43 0.69
N GLN A 56 -14.84 -4.30 1.77
CA GLN A 56 -16.18 -4.92 1.87
C GLN A 56 -17.16 -4.38 0.80
N LEU A 57 -17.13 -3.07 0.54
CA LEU A 57 -17.91 -2.44 -0.52
C LEU A 57 -17.49 -2.94 -1.91
N ASP A 58 -16.20 -3.23 -2.11
CA ASP A 58 -15.67 -3.79 -3.34
C ASP A 58 -16.10 -5.24 -3.54
N GLU A 59 -15.95 -6.08 -2.51
CA GLU A 59 -16.35 -7.48 -2.48
C GLU A 59 -17.86 -7.63 -2.76
N MET A 60 -18.71 -6.93 -2.01
CA MET A 60 -20.16 -6.95 -2.23
C MET A 60 -20.55 -6.47 -3.64
N ARG A 61 -19.86 -5.44 -4.16
CA ARG A 61 -20.11 -4.96 -5.51
C ARG A 61 -19.76 -6.02 -6.55
N GLN A 62 -18.60 -6.68 -6.41
CA GLN A 62 -18.17 -7.72 -7.34
C GLN A 62 -19.09 -8.94 -7.29
N GLU A 63 -19.45 -9.43 -6.10
CA GLU A 63 -20.34 -10.59 -5.93
C GLU A 63 -21.74 -10.37 -6.50
N ASN A 64 -22.25 -9.14 -6.39
CA ASN A 64 -23.60 -8.79 -6.84
C ASN A 64 -23.61 -8.02 -8.17
N SER A 65 -22.51 -8.10 -8.93
CA SER A 65 -22.41 -7.55 -10.28
C SER A 65 -22.72 -8.61 -11.35
N GLY A 66 -23.08 -8.16 -12.55
CA GLY A 66 -23.50 -9.02 -13.67
C GLY A 66 -24.93 -8.72 -14.13
N GLU A 67 -25.34 -9.28 -15.27
CA GLU A 67 -26.67 -9.01 -15.88
C GLU A 67 -27.85 -9.48 -15.01
N GLU A 68 -27.62 -10.46 -14.12
CA GLU A 68 -28.60 -10.92 -13.11
C GLU A 68 -28.20 -10.50 -11.67
N GLY A 69 -27.23 -9.61 -11.53
CA GLY A 69 -26.71 -9.19 -10.23
C GLY A 69 -27.67 -8.28 -9.47
N LEU A 70 -27.79 -8.48 -8.16
CA LEU A 70 -28.68 -7.69 -7.28
C LEU A 70 -28.28 -6.21 -7.17
N LEU A 71 -27.08 -5.82 -7.62
CA LEU A 71 -26.64 -4.43 -7.68
C LEU A 71 -26.56 -3.88 -9.12
N ALA A 72 -26.97 -4.63 -10.15
CA ALA A 72 -26.81 -4.24 -11.55
C ALA A 72 -27.43 -2.87 -11.86
N GLU A 73 -28.63 -2.61 -11.34
CA GLU A 73 -29.39 -1.37 -11.57
C GLU A 73 -28.82 -0.15 -10.83
N VAL A 74 -27.91 -0.34 -9.87
CA VAL A 74 -27.31 0.73 -9.07
C VAL A 74 -25.83 0.97 -9.34
N ILE A 75 -25.21 0.12 -10.17
CA ILE A 75 -23.83 0.31 -10.63
C ILE A 75 -23.82 1.41 -11.70
N GLU A 76 -23.14 2.50 -11.38
CA GLU A 76 -22.91 3.61 -12.30
C GLU A 76 -21.49 3.51 -12.89
N GLY A 77 -21.35 3.69 -14.21
CA GLY A 77 -20.06 3.75 -14.90
C GLY A 77 -19.66 2.46 -15.64
N GLU A 78 -18.53 2.51 -16.33
CA GLU A 78 -18.02 1.41 -17.17
C GLU A 78 -16.58 1.04 -16.78
N GLY A 79 -16.25 -0.26 -16.86
CA GLY A 79 -14.91 -0.79 -16.55
C GLY A 79 -14.44 -0.43 -15.14
N ASP A 80 -13.19 0.00 -15.00
CA ASP A 80 -12.56 0.35 -13.71
C ASP A 80 -13.16 1.59 -13.01
N LYS A 81 -14.18 2.21 -13.59
CA LYS A 81 -14.87 3.40 -13.01
C LYS A 81 -16.26 3.08 -12.45
N GLN A 82 -16.60 1.79 -12.35
CA GLN A 82 -17.83 1.36 -11.71
C GLN A 82 -17.88 1.80 -10.24
N LYS A 83 -19.00 2.39 -9.85
CA LYS A 83 -19.25 2.81 -8.47
C LYS A 83 -20.73 2.64 -8.16
N VAL A 84 -21.04 2.41 -6.90
CA VAL A 84 -22.41 2.42 -6.40
C VAL A 84 -22.54 3.62 -5.48
N THR A 85 -23.51 4.49 -5.76
CA THR A 85 -23.72 5.70 -4.95
C THR A 85 -24.88 5.51 -3.99
N ALA A 86 -24.79 6.12 -2.80
CA ALA A 86 -25.90 6.10 -1.84
C ALA A 86 -27.20 6.69 -2.43
N LYS A 87 -27.08 7.55 -3.47
CA LYS A 87 -28.24 8.10 -4.20
C LYS A 87 -28.89 7.03 -5.08
N ALA A 88 -28.10 6.27 -5.85
CA ALA A 88 -28.61 5.20 -6.71
C ALA A 88 -29.30 4.11 -5.87
N VAL A 89 -28.66 3.66 -4.78
CA VAL A 89 -29.21 2.66 -3.86
C VAL A 89 -30.55 3.13 -3.28
N LYS A 90 -30.64 4.38 -2.81
CA LYS A 90 -31.90 4.94 -2.29
C LYS A 90 -32.98 5.15 -3.34
N ALA A 91 -32.62 5.37 -4.61
CA ALA A 91 -33.59 5.45 -5.69
C ALA A 91 -34.18 4.06 -5.96
N ARG A 92 -33.31 3.05 -6.09
CA ARG A 92 -33.70 1.67 -6.35
C ARG A 92 -34.57 1.08 -5.23
N LEU A 93 -34.19 1.27 -3.96
CA LEU A 93 -35.00 0.86 -2.81
C LEU A 93 -36.41 1.48 -2.79
N LYS A 94 -36.59 2.69 -3.35
CA LYS A 94 -37.91 3.31 -3.48
C LYS A 94 -38.72 2.78 -4.65
N GLU A 95 -38.04 2.38 -5.73
CA GLU A 95 -38.68 1.83 -6.92
C GLU A 95 -39.22 0.42 -6.68
N ILE A 96 -38.44 -0.45 -6.03
CA ILE A 96 -38.81 -1.86 -5.78
C ILE A 96 -39.77 -2.05 -4.59
N GLY A 97 -39.85 -1.08 -3.68
CA GLY A 97 -40.76 -1.12 -2.53
C GLY A 97 -40.59 -2.35 -1.64
N SER A 98 -41.67 -2.79 -0.96
CA SER A 98 -41.70 -4.04 -0.17
C SER A 98 -42.32 -5.21 -0.95
N GLU A 99 -42.01 -5.30 -2.24
CA GLU A 99 -42.49 -6.41 -3.06
C GLU A 99 -41.71 -7.70 -2.72
N PRO A 100 -42.39 -8.85 -2.47
CA PRO A 100 -41.71 -10.10 -2.10
C PRO A 100 -40.75 -10.63 -3.17
N LEU A 101 -40.94 -10.25 -4.43
CA LEU A 101 -40.11 -10.68 -5.55
C LEU A 101 -38.69 -10.09 -5.49
N TYR A 102 -38.53 -8.92 -4.85
CA TYR A 102 -37.26 -8.21 -4.74
C TYR A 102 -36.68 -8.30 -3.32
N ALA A 103 -37.14 -9.24 -2.50
CA ALA A 103 -36.70 -9.33 -1.10
C ALA A 103 -35.18 -9.48 -0.95
N ASP A 104 -34.56 -10.30 -1.79
CA ASP A 104 -33.11 -10.52 -1.79
C ASP A 104 -32.35 -9.27 -2.30
N GLU A 105 -32.88 -8.59 -3.32
CA GLU A 105 -32.32 -7.33 -3.85
C GLU A 105 -32.37 -6.23 -2.77
N CYS A 106 -33.51 -6.07 -2.10
CA CYS A 106 -33.69 -5.14 -0.99
C CYS A 106 -32.68 -5.41 0.11
N ALA A 107 -32.49 -6.66 0.53
CA ALA A 107 -31.56 -7.01 1.59
C ALA A 107 -30.11 -6.64 1.23
N VAL A 108 -29.67 -6.90 0.00
CA VAL A 108 -28.33 -6.52 -0.47
C VAL A 108 -28.18 -5.01 -0.57
N LEU A 109 -29.19 -4.31 -1.11
CA LEU A 109 -29.18 -2.85 -1.22
C LEU A 109 -29.16 -2.16 0.15
N GLU A 110 -29.90 -2.67 1.14
CA GLU A 110 -29.90 -2.15 2.51
C GLU A 110 -28.53 -2.36 3.17
N ALA A 111 -27.96 -3.56 3.08
CA ALA A 111 -26.62 -3.85 3.59
C ALA A 111 -25.55 -2.96 2.93
N TYR A 112 -25.61 -2.77 1.61
CA TYR A 112 -24.71 -1.89 0.89
C TYR A 112 -24.88 -0.42 1.29
N ALA A 113 -26.13 0.03 1.49
CA ALA A 113 -26.42 1.38 1.97
C ALA A 113 -25.84 1.63 3.37
N GLU A 114 -25.92 0.64 4.26
CA GLU A 114 -25.36 0.72 5.60
C GLU A 114 -23.83 0.86 5.55
N LEU A 115 -23.15 0.06 4.74
CA LEU A 115 -21.68 0.17 4.55
C LEU A 115 -21.27 1.54 3.99
N LEU A 116 -22.01 2.08 3.02
CA LEU A 116 -21.76 3.43 2.49
C LEU A 116 -21.96 4.52 3.56
N GLU A 117 -22.94 4.36 4.44
CA GLU A 117 -23.17 5.30 5.54
C GLU A 117 -22.06 5.22 6.59
N GLN A 118 -21.63 4.01 6.95
CA GLN A 118 -20.48 3.78 7.83
C GLN A 118 -19.20 4.38 7.24
N GLU A 119 -18.92 4.14 5.96
CA GLU A 119 -17.77 4.72 5.26
C GLU A 119 -17.79 6.25 5.29
N ALA A 120 -18.95 6.87 5.02
CA ALA A 120 -19.13 8.32 5.08
C ALA A 120 -18.93 8.87 6.50
N HIS A 121 -19.42 8.17 7.53
CA HIS A 121 -19.23 8.54 8.93
C HIS A 121 -17.75 8.47 9.33
N VAL A 122 -17.06 7.37 9.02
CA VAL A 122 -15.63 7.20 9.32
C VAL A 122 -14.78 8.22 8.55
N LYS A 123 -15.07 8.50 7.26
CA LYS A 123 -14.38 9.56 6.48
C LYS A 123 -14.52 10.93 7.15
N LYS A 124 -15.70 11.24 7.67
CA LYS A 124 -15.95 12.50 8.41
C LYS A 124 -15.21 12.52 9.75
N ALA A 125 -15.20 11.43 10.50
CA ALA A 125 -14.46 11.30 11.75
C ALA A 125 -12.95 11.47 11.52
N ARG A 126 -12.39 10.78 10.53
CA ARG A 126 -10.97 10.86 10.12
C ARG A 126 -10.57 12.27 9.70
N LYS A 127 -11.42 12.96 8.93
CA LYS A 127 -11.20 14.37 8.58
C LYS A 127 -11.19 15.27 9.82
N THR A 128 -12.13 15.07 10.73
CA THR A 128 -12.23 15.87 11.97
C THR A 128 -11.02 15.64 12.87
N ALA A 129 -10.60 14.38 13.05
CA ALA A 129 -9.40 14.02 13.81
C ALA A 129 -8.13 14.65 13.20
N GLN A 130 -7.99 14.64 11.87
CA GLN A 130 -6.87 15.31 11.20
C GLN A 130 -6.90 16.84 11.44
N GLU A 131 -8.06 17.49 11.32
CA GLU A 131 -8.19 18.93 11.59
C GLU A 131 -7.90 19.29 13.05
N GLU A 132 -8.22 18.41 13.99
CA GLU A 132 -7.86 18.56 15.40
C GLU A 132 -6.37 18.39 15.65
N LEU A 133 -5.73 17.39 15.01
CA LEU A 133 -4.29 17.19 15.08
C LEU A 133 -3.55 18.40 14.51
N ASP A 134 -3.97 18.92 13.37
CA ASP A 134 -3.37 20.12 12.75
C ASP A 134 -3.46 21.34 13.68
N LYS A 135 -4.59 21.53 14.38
CA LYS A 135 -4.73 22.59 15.40
C LYS A 135 -3.79 22.40 16.58
N LYS A 136 -3.63 21.16 17.06
CA LYS A 136 -2.70 20.82 18.15
C LYS A 136 -1.24 21.08 17.75
N ILE A 137 -0.88 20.74 16.52
CA ILE A 137 0.43 21.01 15.93
C ILE A 137 0.71 22.53 15.88
N ASP A 138 -0.21 23.33 15.31
CA ASP A 138 -0.09 24.80 15.26
C ASP A 138 0.07 25.42 16.65
N ALA A 139 -0.69 24.94 17.63
CA ALA A 139 -0.63 25.42 19.01
C ALA A 139 0.67 25.01 19.72
N ARG A 140 1.26 23.86 19.37
CA ARG A 140 2.47 23.34 20.02
C ARG A 140 3.74 24.01 19.52
N TYR A 141 3.85 24.35 18.24
CA TYR A 141 5.07 24.94 17.68
C TYR A 141 5.58 26.19 18.43
N PRO A 142 4.74 27.19 18.76
CA PRO A 142 5.19 28.37 19.51
C PRO A 142 5.60 28.07 20.96
N GLN A 143 5.20 26.92 21.51
CA GLN A 143 5.45 26.53 22.90
C GLN A 143 6.71 25.67 23.05
N LEU A 144 7.38 25.31 21.95
CA LEU A 144 8.59 24.50 22.00
C LEU A 144 9.75 25.30 22.59
N THR A 145 10.34 24.77 23.64
CA THR A 145 11.55 25.32 24.26
C THR A 145 12.80 24.95 23.47
N GLU A 146 13.88 25.71 23.63
CA GLU A 146 15.16 25.42 22.96
C GLU A 146 15.67 24.01 23.27
N ALA A 147 15.51 23.54 24.52
CA ALA A 147 15.92 22.20 24.94
C ALA A 147 15.11 21.10 24.21
N GLU A 148 13.79 21.27 24.10
CA GLU A 148 12.93 20.36 23.35
C GLU A 148 13.28 20.35 21.86
N ILE A 149 13.52 21.53 21.28
CA ILE A 149 13.93 21.67 19.87
C ILE A 149 15.24 20.93 19.62
N LYS A 150 16.26 21.10 20.48
CA LYS A 150 17.54 20.38 20.34
C LYS A 150 17.35 18.87 20.38
N THR A 151 16.51 18.39 21.28
CA THR A 151 16.21 16.96 21.39
C THR A 151 15.51 16.44 20.13
N LEU A 152 14.48 17.15 19.64
CA LEU A 152 13.74 16.81 18.42
C LEU A 152 14.63 16.80 17.17
N VAL A 153 15.58 17.73 17.07
CA VAL A 153 16.45 17.85 15.88
C VAL A 153 17.61 16.85 15.95
N VAL A 154 18.28 16.74 17.08
CA VAL A 154 19.46 15.88 17.18
C VAL A 154 19.04 14.43 17.25
N ASP A 155 18.21 14.07 18.21
CA ASP A 155 17.90 12.66 18.49
C ASP A 155 16.83 12.14 17.50
N ASP A 156 15.71 12.84 17.39
CA ASP A 156 14.56 12.31 16.65
C ASP A 156 14.65 12.55 15.12
N LYS A 157 15.42 13.54 14.66
CA LYS A 157 15.63 13.82 13.23
C LYS A 157 16.95 13.27 12.72
N TRP A 158 18.07 13.74 13.25
CA TRP A 158 19.39 13.44 12.67
C TRP A 158 19.92 12.07 13.08
N MET A 159 19.89 11.73 14.37
CA MET A 159 20.33 10.41 14.83
C MET A 159 19.44 9.32 14.25
N ALA A 160 18.12 9.49 14.25
CA ALA A 160 17.20 8.57 13.59
C ALA A 160 17.54 8.35 12.10
N HIS A 161 17.78 9.42 11.34
CA HIS A 161 18.16 9.33 9.93
C HIS A 161 19.51 8.63 9.72
N LEU A 162 20.53 8.99 10.50
CA LEU A 162 21.86 8.38 10.41
C LEU A 162 21.82 6.90 10.78
N SER A 163 21.11 6.53 11.84
CA SER A 163 20.92 5.14 12.25
C SER A 163 20.23 4.33 11.14
N ALA A 164 19.16 4.86 10.54
CA ALA A 164 18.49 4.19 9.43
C ALA A 164 19.39 4.04 8.20
N ALA A 165 20.19 5.06 7.87
CA ALA A 165 21.13 5.00 6.75
C ALA A 165 22.23 3.96 6.97
N VAL A 166 22.81 3.89 8.18
CA VAL A 166 23.82 2.89 8.53
C VAL A 166 23.22 1.47 8.50
N GLN A 167 22.01 1.29 9.04
CA GLN A 167 21.33 -0.01 8.99
C GLN A 167 21.04 -0.43 7.55
N GLY A 168 20.55 0.48 6.71
CA GLY A 168 20.29 0.20 5.30
C GLY A 168 21.57 -0.20 4.54
N GLU A 169 22.71 0.40 4.87
CA GLU A 169 23.99 0.02 4.27
C GLU A 169 24.46 -1.37 4.72
N LEU A 170 24.26 -1.72 5.99
CA LEU A 170 24.51 -3.07 6.50
C LEU A 170 23.64 -4.11 5.77
N ASP A 171 22.35 -3.84 5.64
CA ASP A 171 21.41 -4.72 4.95
C ASP A 171 21.80 -4.89 3.48
N ARG A 172 22.19 -3.81 2.80
CA ARG A 172 22.65 -3.83 1.40
C ARG A 172 23.90 -4.69 1.23
N VAL A 173 24.89 -4.54 2.10
CA VAL A 173 26.12 -5.35 2.07
C VAL A 173 25.79 -6.82 2.32
N SER A 174 24.93 -7.11 3.30
CA SER A 174 24.47 -8.48 3.58
C SER A 174 23.80 -9.12 2.37
N GLN A 175 22.84 -8.43 1.74
CA GLN A 175 22.16 -8.94 0.55
C GLN A 175 23.12 -9.15 -0.63
N THR A 176 24.09 -8.25 -0.80
CA THR A 176 25.14 -8.39 -1.82
C THR A 176 25.99 -9.64 -1.58
N LEU A 177 26.37 -9.89 -0.33
CA LEU A 177 27.14 -11.08 0.06
C LEU A 177 26.32 -12.36 -0.15
N THR A 178 25.06 -12.37 0.25
CA THR A 178 24.12 -13.49 0.02
C THR A 178 23.98 -13.79 -1.47
N GLY A 179 23.84 -12.74 -2.30
CA GLY A 179 23.81 -12.88 -3.76
C GLY A 179 25.07 -13.55 -4.30
N ARG A 180 26.26 -13.08 -3.90
CA ARG A 180 27.54 -13.69 -4.29
C ARG A 180 27.71 -15.12 -3.82
N LEU A 181 27.28 -15.44 -2.60
CA LEU A 181 27.28 -16.81 -2.07
C LEU A 181 26.41 -17.73 -2.92
N ARG A 182 25.23 -17.25 -3.33
CA ARG A 182 24.35 -17.99 -4.23
C ARG A 182 24.96 -18.19 -5.61
N GLU A 183 25.51 -17.14 -6.21
CA GLU A 183 26.21 -17.23 -7.50
C GLU A 183 27.36 -18.24 -7.45
N LEU A 184 28.15 -18.23 -6.37
CA LEU A 184 29.22 -19.21 -6.16
C LEU A 184 28.66 -20.62 -6.00
N ALA A 185 27.63 -20.79 -5.18
CA ALA A 185 27.00 -22.10 -4.99
C ALA A 185 26.46 -22.66 -6.31
N GLU A 186 25.80 -21.84 -7.14
CA GLU A 186 25.29 -22.24 -8.45
C GLU A 186 26.45 -22.56 -9.42
N ARG A 187 27.49 -21.72 -9.47
CA ARG A 187 28.65 -21.95 -10.35
C ARG A 187 29.44 -23.21 -9.99
N TYR A 188 29.54 -23.53 -8.71
CA TYR A 188 30.27 -24.69 -8.22
C TYR A 188 29.37 -25.89 -7.90
N ALA A 189 28.07 -25.82 -8.21
CA ALA A 189 27.14 -26.94 -8.05
C ALA A 189 27.52 -28.13 -8.93
N THR A 190 27.99 -27.87 -10.15
CA THR A 190 28.59 -28.86 -11.05
C THR A 190 30.01 -28.42 -11.43
N PRO A 191 31.03 -28.82 -10.65
CA PRO A 191 32.42 -28.49 -10.94
C PRO A 191 32.83 -28.92 -12.35
N LEU A 192 33.57 -28.06 -13.06
CA LEU A 192 34.11 -28.35 -14.38
C LEU A 192 34.81 -29.73 -14.49
N PRO A 193 35.55 -30.23 -13.48
CA PRO A 193 36.12 -31.58 -13.53
C PRO A 193 35.08 -32.70 -13.62
N GLN A 194 33.94 -32.57 -12.93
CA GLN A 194 32.86 -33.57 -12.99
C GLN A 194 32.20 -33.57 -14.38
N LEU A 195 31.94 -32.37 -14.94
CA LEU A 195 31.44 -32.25 -16.30
C LEU A 195 32.44 -32.82 -17.33
N ALA A 196 33.74 -32.65 -17.13
CA ALA A 196 34.76 -33.22 -18.00
C ALA A 196 34.79 -34.75 -17.95
N GLU A 197 34.68 -35.34 -16.75
CA GLU A 197 34.59 -36.80 -16.57
C GLU A 197 33.32 -37.38 -17.18
N GLU A 198 32.17 -36.71 -17.01
CA GLU A 198 30.91 -37.08 -17.66
C GLU A 198 31.00 -37.02 -19.18
N VAL A 199 31.60 -35.96 -19.73
CA VAL A 199 31.81 -35.80 -21.18
C VAL A 199 32.73 -36.89 -21.70
N GLU A 200 33.83 -37.19 -21.01
CA GLU A 200 34.76 -38.26 -21.40
C GLU A 200 34.06 -39.63 -21.39
N THR A 201 33.28 -39.90 -20.34
CA THR A 201 32.49 -41.14 -20.22
C THR A 201 31.45 -41.27 -21.34
N LEU A 202 30.71 -40.19 -21.63
CA LEU A 202 29.72 -40.18 -22.71
C LEU A 202 30.39 -40.26 -24.09
N ALA A 203 31.52 -39.60 -24.29
CA ALA A 203 32.29 -39.65 -25.54
C ALA A 203 32.80 -41.07 -25.82
N ALA A 204 33.35 -41.75 -24.80
CA ALA A 204 33.78 -43.15 -24.91
C ALA A 204 32.61 -44.08 -25.31
N ARG A 205 31.43 -43.89 -24.70
CA ARG A 205 30.22 -44.65 -25.09
C ARG A 205 29.81 -44.38 -26.53
N VAL A 206 29.80 -43.13 -26.96
CA VAL A 206 29.47 -42.75 -28.34
C VAL A 206 30.47 -43.35 -29.32
N GLU A 207 31.77 -43.30 -29.02
CA GLU A 207 32.82 -43.90 -29.84
C GLU A 207 32.62 -45.42 -29.98
N GLU A 208 32.30 -46.11 -28.89
CA GLU A 208 31.97 -47.53 -28.92
C GLU A 208 30.76 -47.82 -29.82
N HIS A 209 29.68 -47.05 -29.67
CA HIS A 209 28.49 -47.18 -30.52
C HIS A 209 28.80 -46.91 -31.99
N LEU A 210 29.60 -45.90 -32.31
CA LEU A 210 30.02 -45.57 -33.67
C LEU A 210 30.88 -46.69 -34.29
N LYS A 211 31.81 -47.28 -33.53
CA LYS A 211 32.59 -48.46 -33.96
C LYS A 211 31.68 -49.65 -34.26
N ARG A 212 30.68 -49.92 -33.42
CA ARG A 212 29.68 -50.98 -33.66
C ARG A 212 28.85 -50.75 -34.92
N MET A 213 28.63 -49.49 -35.31
CA MET A 213 27.95 -49.10 -36.55
C MET A 213 28.88 -49.09 -37.78
N GLY A 214 30.16 -49.43 -37.63
CA GLY A 214 31.11 -49.55 -38.75
C GLY A 214 31.85 -48.25 -39.10
N ALA A 215 31.75 -47.21 -38.27
CA ALA A 215 32.55 -46.01 -38.46
C ALA A 215 34.00 -46.23 -37.99
N SER A 216 34.97 -45.79 -38.78
CA SER A 216 36.39 -45.84 -38.45
C SER A 216 37.06 -44.51 -38.79
N TRP A 217 37.91 -44.04 -37.89
CA TRP A 217 38.61 -42.76 -38.00
C TRP A 217 40.13 -43.03 -37.86
N LYS A 218 40.97 -42.31 -38.60
CA LYS A 218 42.44 -42.33 -38.46
C LYS A 218 42.90 -41.15 -37.62
#